data_AF-A0A658YU62-F1
#
_entry.id   AF-A0A658YU62-F1
#
_cell.length_a   1.000
_cell.length_b   1.000
_cell.length_c   1.000
_cell.angle_alpha   90.00
_cell.angle_beta   90.00
_cell.angle_gamma   90.00
#
_symmetry.space_group_name_H-M   'P 1'
#
loop_
_entity.id
_entity.type
_entity.pdbx_description
1 polymer ?
#
loop_
_entity_poly.entity_id
_entity_poly.type
_entity_poly.pdbx_seq_one_letter_code
_entity_poly.pdbx_strand_id
1 'polypeptide(L)' 'MRVWRRCKSLPDDYFIWITGEGKVVKNLSRRFEAEQYDPQRVRAAAYWHAK' A
#
# COMPACT_ATOMS: atom_id res chain seq x y z
N MET A 1 -29.66 -21.21 -0.33
CA MET A 1 -28.84 -20.09 0.18
C MET A 1 -27.58 -19.97 -0.67
N ARG A 2 -27.37 -18.82 -1.33
CA ARG A 2 -26.21 -18.58 -2.21
C ARG A 2 -25.16 -17.82 -1.41
N VAL A 3 -24.22 -18.53 -0.79
CA VAL A 3 -23.08 -17.93 -0.09
C VAL A 3 -22.13 -17.34 -1.13
N TRP A 4 -22.10 -16.02 -1.26
CA TRP A 4 -21.04 -15.32 -1.99
C TRP A 4 -19.75 -15.37 -1.16
N ARG A 5 -19.07 -16.53 -1.17
CA ARG A 5 -17.66 -16.58 -0.76
C ARG A 5 -16.83 -16.13 -1.96
N ARG A 6 -16.31 -14.91 -1.90
CA ARG A 6 -15.04 -14.51 -2.51
C ARG A 6 -14.67 -13.12 -2.01
N CYS A 7 -14.01 -13.06 -0.85
CA CYS A 7 -12.97 -12.06 -0.69
C CYS A 7 -11.72 -12.71 -1.30
N LYS A 8 -11.31 -12.27 -2.48
CA LYS A 8 -10.03 -12.70 -3.04
C LYS A 8 -8.97 -12.25 -2.05
N SER A 9 -8.31 -13.18 -1.37
CA SER A 9 -7.00 -12.88 -0.82
C SER A 9 -6.15 -12.33 -1.96
N LEU A 10 -5.51 -11.19 -1.75
CA LEU A 10 -4.43 -10.79 -2.65
C LEU A 10 -3.44 -11.96 -2.70
N PRO A 11 -2.78 -12.21 -3.85
CA PRO A 11 -1.72 -13.20 -3.90
C PRO A 11 -0.77 -12.97 -2.74
N ASP A 12 -0.35 -14.02 -2.04
CA ASP A 12 0.59 -13.93 -0.91
C ASP A 12 1.99 -13.43 -1.34
N ASP A 13 2.15 -12.89 -2.54
CA ASP A 13 3.38 -12.37 -3.13
C ASP A 13 3.08 -11.07 -3.87
N TYR A 14 3.26 -9.95 -3.17
CA TYR A 14 3.06 -8.62 -3.72
C TYR A 14 4.11 -7.67 -3.13
N PHE A 15 4.49 -6.67 -3.92
CA PHE A 15 5.35 -5.58 -3.47
C PHE A 15 4.72 -4.26 -3.90
N ILE A 16 4.62 -3.32 -2.98
CA ILE A 16 4.04 -2.01 -3.22
C ILE A 16 5.16 -0.98 -3.14
N TRP A 17 5.45 -0.31 -4.25
CA TRP A 17 6.40 0.79 -4.31
C TRP A 17 5.67 2.11 -4.56
N ILE A 18 5.79 3.03 -3.61
CA ILE A 18 5.17 4.35 -3.64
C ILE A 18 6.28 5.39 -3.87
N THR A 19 6.17 6.16 -4.94
CA THR A 19 7.10 7.26 -5.27
C THR A 19 6.35 8.51 -5.73
N GLY A 20 6.97 9.68 -5.59
CA GLY A 20 6.36 10.96 -5.98
C GLY A 20 6.71 12.11 -5.03
N GLU A 21 5.80 13.07 -4.89
CA GLU A 21 5.95 14.22 -4.00
C GLU A 21 5.94 13.78 -2.53
N GLY A 22 6.88 14.27 -1.72
CA GLY A 22 7.10 13.76 -0.37
C GLY A 22 5.89 13.83 0.57
N LYS A 23 5.06 14.88 0.51
CA LYS A 23 3.85 14.99 1.32
C LYS A 23 2.78 13.98 0.88
N VAL A 24 2.61 13.79 -0.43
CA VAL A 24 1.69 12.79 -1.00
C VAL A 24 2.17 11.38 -0.66
N VAL A 25 3.45 11.07 -0.90
CA VAL A 25 4.04 9.75 -0.59
C VAL A 25 3.85 9.39 0.88
N LYS A 26 4.12 10.33 1.79
CA LYS A 26 3.95 10.12 3.24
C LYS A 26 2.49 9.93 3.66
N ASN A 27 1.57 10.69 3.06
CA ASN A 27 0.15 10.54 3.37
C ASN A 27 -0.42 9.23 2.82
N LEU A 28 0.06 8.80 1.65
CA LEU A 28 -0.39 7.60 0.99
C LEU A 28 0.20 6.34 1.65
N SER A 29 1.48 6.35 2.03
CA SER A 29 2.13 5.21 2.70
C SER A 29 1.44 4.81 4.00
N ARG A 30 0.97 5.78 4.79
CA ARG A 30 0.21 5.55 6.04
C ARG A 30 -1.04 4.69 5.86
N ARG A 31 -1.66 4.72 4.67
CA ARG A 31 -2.86 3.91 4.40
C ARG A 31 -2.54 2.42 4.21
N PHE A 32 -1.29 2.12 3.88
CA PHE A 32 -0.76 0.78 3.71
C PHE A 32 -0.08 0.24 4.98
N GLU A 33 -0.16 0.95 6.09
CA GLU A 33 0.25 0.47 7.42
C GLU A 33 -0.88 -0.29 8.15
N ALA A 34 -2.07 -0.41 7.54
CA ALA A 34 -3.20 -1.14 8.11
C ALA A 34 -2.99 -2.67 8.09
N GLU A 35 -3.69 -3.41 8.96
CA GLU A 35 -3.57 -4.88 9.16
C GLU A 35 -3.74 -5.74 7.89
N GLN A 36 -4.22 -5.18 6.78
CA GLN A 36 -4.35 -5.87 5.50
C GLN A 36 -3.05 -5.93 4.69
N TYR A 37 -2.03 -5.15 5.04
CA TYR A 37 -0.79 -5.05 4.27
C TYR A 37 0.43 -5.35 5.14
N ASP A 38 1.38 -6.10 4.59
CA ASP A 38 2.66 -6.39 5.25
C ASP A 38 3.60 -5.17 5.11
N PRO A 39 4.00 -4.53 6.22
CA PRO A 39 4.91 -3.39 6.19
C PRO A 39 6.25 -3.69 5.51
N GLN A 40 6.70 -4.95 5.53
CA GLN A 40 7.96 -5.35 4.90
C GLN A 40 7.90 -5.29 3.37
N ARG A 41 6.69 -5.33 2.80
CA ARG A 41 6.41 -5.36 1.36
C ARG A 41 6.03 -4.00 0.79
N VAL A 42 5.90 -2.99 1.66
CA VAL A 42 5.65 -1.61 1.27
C VAL A 42 6.95 -0.82 1.36
N ARG A 43 7.30 -0.12 0.27
CA ARG A 43 8.42 0.81 0.21
C ARG A 43 7.92 2.16 -0.29
N ALA A 44 8.22 3.21 0.45
CA ALA A 44 7.81 4.58 0.13
C ALA A 44 9.06 5.47 0.06
N ALA A 45 9.27 6.14 -1.07
CA ALA A 45 10.40 7.04 -1.28
C ALA A 45 9.95 8.32 -1.98
N ALA A 46 10.22 9.47 -1.38
CA ALA A 46 9.96 10.75 -2.03
C ALA A 46 10.95 10.95 -3.18
N TYR A 47 10.45 11.26 -4.37
CA TYR A 47 11.27 11.62 -5.53
C TYR A 47 11.59 13.11 -5.53
N TRP A 48 10.64 13.93 -5.08
CA TRP A 48 10.79 15.38 -5.00
C TRP A 48 9.97 15.96 -3.85
N HIS A 49 10.31 17.18 -3.44
CA HIS A 49 9.57 17.96 -2.46
C HIS A 49 9.21 19.30 -3.09
N ALA A 50 7.94 19.69 -3.00
CA ALA A 50 7.58 21.08 -3.26
C ALA A 50 8.34 21.95 -2.23
N LYS A 51 9.09 22.94 -2.73
CA LYS A 51 9.77 23.92 -1.87
C LYS A 51 8.78 24.87 -1.21
#